data_AF-A0A345GUW0-F1
#
_entry.id   AF-A0A345GUW0-F1
#
_cell.length_a   1.000
_cell.length_b   1.000
_cell.length_c   1.000
_cell.angle_alpha   90.00
_cell.angle_beta   90.00
_cell.angle_gamma   90.00
#
_symmetry.space_group_name_H-M   'P 1'
#
loop_
_entity.id
_entity.type
_entity.pdbx_description
1 polymer ?
#
loop_
_entity_poly.entity_id
_entity_poly.type
_entity_poly.pdbx_seq_one_letter_code
_entity_poly.pdbx_strand_id
1 'polypeptide(L)'
;MKKMYIALFAVLFALPLCAQETSQKEEKNKKEDVYVWCEMPRQKGKWYKLEKPTPKVVTDFQEKLIYLEILNPYDIVEKGKLDRATSDAILKMEKIKGVTYDSQELVGFTQGMKNRLNLMYHTAKRAAEAKEKQ
;
A
#
# COMPACT_ATOMS: atom_id res chain seq x y z
N MET A 1 59.41 -41.18 -5.78
CA MET A 1 57.94 -41.17 -5.52
C MET A 1 57.54 -39.83 -4.92
N LYS A 2 56.39 -39.31 -5.36
CA LYS A 2 55.82 -37.96 -5.11
C LYS A 2 56.53 -36.79 -5.80
N LYS A 3 55.81 -36.13 -6.72
CA LYS A 3 55.55 -34.67 -6.73
C LYS A 3 54.59 -34.30 -7.89
N MET A 4 53.55 -33.55 -7.53
CA MET A 4 52.69 -32.73 -8.40
C MET A 4 53.54 -31.77 -9.24
N TYR A 5 53.06 -31.36 -10.43
CA TYR A 5 52.47 -30.03 -10.69
C TYR A 5 52.17 -29.84 -12.21
N ILE A 6 50.88 -29.58 -12.48
CA ILE A 6 50.30 -28.53 -13.37
C ILE A 6 50.88 -28.32 -14.79
N ALA A 7 50.03 -28.57 -15.78
CA ALA A 7 49.93 -27.82 -17.04
C ALA A 7 48.43 -27.76 -17.40
N LEU A 8 47.68 -26.76 -16.92
CA LEU A 8 47.34 -25.48 -17.59
C LEU A 8 46.73 -25.60 -19.00
N PHE A 9 45.42 -25.34 -19.04
CA PHE A 9 44.67 -24.60 -20.08
C PHE A 9 44.57 -25.10 -21.53
N ALA A 10 43.36 -25.53 -21.91
CA ALA A 10 42.60 -25.06 -23.09
C ALA A 10 41.19 -25.67 -23.01
N VAL A 11 40.16 -24.93 -22.59
CA VAL A 11 39.36 -24.04 -23.46
C VAL A 11 38.71 -24.82 -24.61
N LEU A 12 37.46 -25.26 -24.40
CA LEU A 12 36.31 -24.86 -25.22
C LEU A 12 35.07 -25.63 -24.76
N PHE A 13 34.35 -24.99 -23.85
CA PHE A 13 32.91 -25.12 -23.71
C PHE A 13 32.28 -24.92 -25.09
N ALA A 14 31.96 -26.02 -25.75
CA ALA A 14 31.04 -26.04 -26.87
C ALA A 14 29.74 -26.69 -26.39
N LEU A 15 28.62 -26.14 -26.87
CA LEU A 15 27.20 -26.49 -26.66
C LEU A 15 26.44 -25.51 -25.75
N PRO A 16 25.21 -25.13 -26.13
CA PRO A 16 24.93 -24.25 -27.25
C PRO A 16 24.12 -23.03 -26.80
N LEU A 17 24.09 -22.02 -27.66
CA LEU A 17 23.16 -20.89 -27.66
C LEU A 17 21.71 -21.35 -27.40
N CYS A 18 21.29 -21.32 -26.15
CA CYS A 18 19.88 -21.43 -25.76
C CYS A 18 19.58 -20.31 -24.76
N ALA A 19 18.75 -19.38 -25.23
CA ALA A 19 17.95 -18.46 -24.42
C ALA A 19 18.70 -17.32 -23.69
N GLN A 20 19.45 -16.50 -24.44
CA GLN A 20 19.80 -15.14 -24.02
C GLN A 20 18.88 -14.09 -24.67
N GLU A 21 17.55 -14.29 -24.63
CA GLU A 21 16.56 -13.29 -25.09
C GLU A 21 15.41 -13.01 -24.12
N THR A 22 15.35 -13.63 -22.93
CA THR A 22 14.21 -13.41 -22.01
C THR A 22 14.58 -12.83 -20.64
N SER A 23 15.85 -12.85 -20.24
CA SER A 23 16.22 -12.48 -18.87
C SER A 23 16.31 -10.97 -18.60
N GLN A 24 16.19 -10.10 -19.61
CA GLN A 24 16.13 -8.63 -19.40
C GLN A 24 14.71 -8.07 -19.22
N LYS A 25 13.66 -8.89 -19.36
CA LYS A 25 12.26 -8.46 -19.15
C LYS A 25 11.71 -8.76 -17.75
N GLU A 26 12.34 -9.64 -16.99
CA GLU A 26 11.84 -10.02 -15.65
C GLU A 26 12.29 -9.11 -14.51
N GLU A 27 13.28 -8.24 -14.72
CA GLU A 27 13.77 -7.35 -13.66
C GLU A 27 12.96 -6.07 -13.44
N LYS A 28 12.07 -5.67 -14.37
CA LYS A 28 11.28 -4.42 -14.26
C LYS A 28 9.99 -4.53 -13.43
N ASN A 29 9.69 -5.69 -12.85
CA ASN A 29 8.44 -5.91 -12.10
C ASN A 29 8.63 -6.55 -10.71
N LYS A 30 9.80 -6.40 -10.08
CA LYS A 30 9.86 -6.52 -8.62
C LYS A 30 9.20 -5.29 -8.01
N LYS A 31 7.86 -5.29 -7.97
CA LYS A 31 7.09 -4.37 -7.13
C LYS A 31 7.50 -4.71 -5.70
N GLU A 32 8.39 -3.92 -5.13
CA GLU A 32 8.76 -4.05 -3.72
C GLU A 32 7.48 -3.96 -2.88
N ASP A 33 7.22 -5.01 -2.12
CA ASP A 33 6.10 -5.05 -1.20
C ASP A 33 6.42 -4.10 -0.04
N VAL A 34 5.60 -3.06 0.12
CA VAL A 34 5.74 -2.10 1.22
C VAL A 34 4.90 -2.58 2.40
N TYR A 35 5.45 -2.53 3.61
CA TYR A 35 4.77 -2.90 4.83
C TYR A 35 4.73 -1.74 5.82
N VAL A 36 3.70 -1.69 6.65
CA VAL A 36 3.57 -0.73 7.75
C VAL A 36 3.26 -1.46 9.05
N TRP A 37 3.90 -1.05 10.14
CA TRP A 37 3.56 -1.54 11.47
C TRP A 37 2.26 -0.88 11.93
N CYS A 38 1.30 -1.69 12.35
CA CYS A 38 -0.01 -1.25 12.77
C CYS A 38 -0.30 -1.77 14.17
N GLU A 39 -0.79 -0.90 15.04
CA GLU A 39 -1.25 -1.23 16.38
C GLU A 39 -2.75 -0.96 16.47
N MET A 40 -3.50 -1.92 17.02
CA MET A 40 -4.95 -1.85 17.13
C MET A 40 -5.39 -2.04 18.58
N PRO A 41 -6.56 -1.52 18.98
CA PRO A 41 -7.05 -1.69 20.33
C PRO A 41 -7.22 -3.19 20.64
N ARG A 42 -6.67 -3.62 21.78
CA ARG A 42 -6.79 -5.01 22.28
C ARG A 42 -6.14 -6.08 21.40
N GLN A 43 -5.22 -5.71 20.49
CA GLN A 43 -4.46 -6.65 19.68
C GLN A 43 -2.96 -6.30 19.71
N LYS A 44 -2.10 -7.30 19.56
CA LYS A 44 -0.66 -7.06 19.40
C LYS A 44 -0.40 -6.38 18.05
N GLY A 45 0.58 -5.48 18.01
CA GLY A 45 1.00 -4.85 16.76
C GLY A 45 1.43 -5.87 15.71
N LYS A 46 1.20 -5.55 14.44
CA LYS A 46 1.51 -6.44 13.31
C LYS A 46 1.88 -5.63 12.07
N TRP A 47 2.78 -6.18 11.27
CA TRP A 47 3.07 -5.70 9.92
C TRP A 47 1.92 -6.00 8.96
N TYR A 48 1.43 -4.97 8.26
CA TYR A 48 0.47 -5.08 7.19
C TYR A 48 1.08 -4.64 5.87
N LYS A 49 0.82 -5.42 4.82
CA LYS A 49 1.17 -5.05 3.46
C LYS A 49 0.31 -3.87 2.99
N LEU A 50 0.96 -2.90 2.36
CA LEU A 50 0.32 -1.77 1.70
C LEU A 50 0.08 -2.08 0.23
N GLU A 51 -1.17 -2.00 -0.18
CA GLU A 51 -1.56 -2.01 -1.58
C GLU A 51 -1.25 -0.64 -2.20
N LYS A 52 -0.72 -0.67 -3.43
CA LYS A 52 -0.39 0.57 -4.14
C LYS A 52 -1.65 1.40 -4.37
N PRO A 53 -1.57 2.73 -4.19
CA PRO A 53 -2.71 3.60 -4.41
C PRO A 53 -3.08 3.57 -5.90
N THR A 54 -4.37 3.37 -6.17
CA THR A 54 -4.93 3.54 -7.52
C THR A 54 -5.88 4.73 -7.54
N PRO A 55 -6.02 5.46 -8.67
CA PRO A 55 -6.87 6.66 -8.70
C PRO A 55 -8.31 6.41 -8.25
N LYS A 56 -8.84 5.23 -8.60
CA LYS A 56 -10.18 4.80 -8.17
C LYS A 56 -10.28 4.63 -6.65
N VAL A 57 -9.30 3.96 -6.03
CA VAL A 57 -9.30 3.75 -4.57
C VAL A 57 -9.09 5.06 -3.83
N VAL A 58 -8.16 5.90 -4.28
CA VAL A 58 -7.90 7.19 -3.64
C VAL A 58 -9.13 8.10 -3.73
N THR A 59 -9.78 8.15 -4.90
CA THR A 59 -11.02 8.91 -5.09
C THR A 59 -12.11 8.47 -4.10
N ASP A 60 -12.30 7.16 -3.97
CA ASP A 60 -13.27 6.58 -3.03
C ASP A 60 -12.96 6.96 -1.57
N PHE A 61 -11.67 7.02 -1.21
CA PHE A 61 -11.23 7.52 0.08
C PHE A 61 -11.53 9.01 0.27
N GLN A 62 -11.15 9.85 -0.68
CA GLN A 62 -11.36 11.29 -0.65
C GLN A 62 -12.85 11.62 -0.48
N GLU A 63 -13.72 11.04 -1.33
CA GLU A 63 -15.16 11.31 -1.30
C GLU A 63 -15.81 10.93 0.04
N LYS A 64 -15.44 9.78 0.60
CA LYS A 64 -15.99 9.33 1.90
C LYS A 64 -15.44 10.13 3.06
N LEU A 65 -14.16 10.52 3.04
CA LEU A 65 -13.56 11.36 4.08
C LEU A 65 -14.12 12.78 4.05
N ILE A 66 -14.44 13.32 2.88
CA ILE A 66 -15.17 14.60 2.74
C ILE A 66 -16.57 14.47 3.33
N TYR A 67 -17.32 13.41 2.97
CA TYR A 67 -18.66 13.18 3.51
C TYR A 67 -18.66 13.06 5.05
N LEU A 68 -17.61 12.47 5.61
CA LEU A 68 -17.43 12.33 7.06
C LEU A 68 -16.87 13.59 7.73
N GLU A 69 -16.65 14.68 6.99
CA GLU A 69 -16.07 15.94 7.47
C GLU A 69 -14.66 15.77 8.09
N ILE A 70 -13.93 14.73 7.67
CA ILE A 70 -12.56 14.46 8.13
C ILE A 70 -11.54 15.15 7.22
N LEU A 71 -11.84 15.20 5.92
CA LEU A 71 -11.03 15.84 4.89
C LEU A 71 -11.77 17.06 4.33
N ASN A 72 -11.11 18.21 4.31
CA ASN A 72 -11.63 19.38 3.64
C ASN A 72 -11.40 19.26 2.13
N PRO A 73 -12.43 19.40 1.27
CA PRO A 73 -12.27 19.29 -0.19
C PRO A 73 -11.30 20.32 -0.78
N TYR A 74 -11.11 21.47 -0.12
CA TYR A 74 -10.18 22.51 -0.58
C TYR A 74 -8.70 22.18 -0.31
N ASP A 75 -8.43 21.20 0.55
CA ASP A 75 -7.05 20.76 0.85
C ASP A 75 -6.55 19.71 -0.15
N ILE A 76 -7.43 19.22 -1.04
CA ILE A 76 -7.10 18.21 -2.04
C ILE A 76 -6.38 18.88 -3.22
N VAL A 77 -5.17 18.43 -3.50
CA VAL A 77 -4.38 18.91 -4.64
C VAL A 77 -4.93 18.35 -5.93
N GLU A 78 -5.25 17.05 -5.95
CA GLU A 78 -5.72 16.37 -7.15
C GLU A 78 -6.62 15.17 -6.78
N LYS A 79 -7.77 15.07 -7.46
CA LYS A 79 -8.70 13.95 -7.26
C LYS A 79 -8.07 12.64 -7.74
N GLY A 80 -8.10 11.62 -6.88
CA GLY A 80 -7.53 10.32 -7.17
C GLY A 80 -6.01 10.22 -6.95
N LYS A 81 -5.35 11.28 -6.48
CA LYS A 81 -3.94 11.23 -6.08
C LYS A 81 -3.82 11.18 -4.57
N LEU A 82 -3.01 10.25 -4.05
CA LEU A 82 -2.75 10.17 -2.62
C LEU A 82 -1.78 11.30 -2.25
N ASP A 83 -2.36 12.46 -1.94
CA ASP A 83 -1.63 13.60 -1.42
C ASP A 83 -1.52 13.56 0.11
N ARG A 84 -0.71 14.46 0.65
CA ARG A 84 -0.47 14.56 2.09
C ARG A 84 -1.75 14.81 2.88
N ALA A 85 -2.63 15.70 2.40
CA ALA A 85 -3.90 15.99 3.07
C ALA A 85 -4.79 14.74 3.16
N THR A 86 -4.88 13.96 2.08
CA THR A 86 -5.60 12.69 2.05
C THR A 86 -4.96 11.68 3.01
N SER A 87 -3.63 11.54 3.00
CA SER A 87 -2.89 10.67 3.93
C SER A 87 -3.17 11.04 5.40
N ASP A 88 -3.04 12.32 5.75
CA ASP A 88 -3.25 12.82 7.11
C ASP A 88 -4.71 12.61 7.56
N ALA A 89 -5.68 12.83 6.68
CA ALA A 89 -7.08 12.57 6.95
C ALA A 89 -7.36 11.07 7.21
N ILE A 90 -6.71 10.17 6.48
CA ILE A 90 -6.79 8.73 6.73
C ILE A 90 -6.21 8.39 8.09
N LEU A 91 -5.00 8.86 8.41
CA LEU A 91 -4.37 8.60 9.70
C LEU A 91 -5.19 9.17 10.87
N LYS A 92 -5.80 10.35 10.69
CA LYS A 92 -6.74 10.94 11.65
C LYS A 92 -7.97 10.05 11.86
N MET A 93 -8.57 9.55 10.79
CA MET A 93 -9.71 8.63 10.85
C MET A 93 -9.36 7.31 11.56
N GLU A 94 -8.18 6.76 11.27
CA GLU A 94 -7.65 5.56 11.91
C GLU A 94 -7.41 5.77 13.42
N LYS A 95 -6.84 6.92 13.79
CA LYS A 95 -6.64 7.30 15.20
C LYS A 95 -7.96 7.44 15.96
N ILE A 96 -9.02 7.96 15.33
CA ILE A 96 -10.37 8.00 15.92
C ILE A 96 -10.89 6.58 16.24
N LYS A 97 -10.44 5.57 15.49
CA LYS A 97 -10.75 4.14 15.74
C LYS A 97 -9.74 3.45 16.67
N GLY A 98 -8.79 4.21 17.23
CA GLY A 98 -7.74 3.69 18.10
C GLY A 98 -6.69 2.88 17.36
N VAL A 99 -6.61 3.00 16.03
CA VAL A 99 -5.60 2.34 15.21
C VAL A 99 -4.47 3.33 14.94
N THR A 100 -3.24 2.92 15.20
CA THR A 100 -2.04 3.70 14.94
C THR A 100 -1.12 2.98 13.98
N TYR A 101 -0.41 3.75 13.17
CA TYR A 101 0.55 3.27 12.20
C TYR A 101 1.90 3.89 12.50
N ASP A 102 2.97 3.11 12.40
CA ASP A 102 4.33 3.63 12.44
C ASP A 102 4.70 4.23 11.08
N SER A 103 3.98 5.29 10.70
CA SER A 103 4.27 6.09 9.51
C SER A 103 3.70 7.49 9.66
N GLN A 104 4.45 8.48 9.16
CA GLN A 104 3.99 9.86 9.06
C GLN A 104 3.24 10.14 7.75
N GLU A 105 3.50 9.36 6.70
CA GLU A 105 2.85 9.49 5.40
C GLU A 105 2.51 8.10 4.84
N LEU A 106 1.31 7.96 4.28
CA LEU A 106 0.87 6.73 3.67
C LEU A 106 1.31 6.68 2.20
N VAL A 107 2.02 5.63 1.84
CA VAL A 107 2.39 5.32 0.45
C VAL A 107 1.46 4.26 -0.18
N GLY A 108 0.39 3.90 0.52
CA GLY A 108 -0.58 2.90 0.09
C GLY A 108 -1.64 2.62 1.15
N PHE A 109 -2.44 1.58 0.90
CA PHE A 109 -3.61 1.26 1.73
C PHE A 109 -3.57 -0.16 2.26
N THR A 110 -4.07 -0.36 3.47
CA THR A 110 -4.41 -1.70 3.95
C THR A 110 -5.90 -1.98 3.70
N GLN A 111 -6.27 -3.25 3.53
CA GLN A 111 -7.67 -3.64 3.46
C GLN A 111 -8.45 -3.24 4.74
N GLY A 112 -7.77 -3.23 5.89
CA GLY A 112 -8.34 -2.79 7.16
C GLY A 112 -8.80 -1.32 7.15
N MET A 113 -7.98 -0.43 6.58
CA MET A 113 -8.31 0.99 6.45
C MET A 113 -9.58 1.18 5.62
N LYS A 114 -9.65 0.50 4.46
CA LYS A 114 -10.80 0.57 3.56
C LYS A 114 -12.08 0.08 4.24
N ASN A 115 -12.00 -1.02 4.99
CA ASN A 115 -13.15 -1.58 5.70
C ASN A 115 -13.67 -0.64 6.80
N ARG A 116 -12.77 -0.03 7.58
CA ARG A 116 -13.15 0.93 8.63
C ARG A 116 -13.76 2.20 8.05
N LEU A 117 -13.19 2.75 6.98
CA LEU A 117 -13.76 3.89 6.27
C LEU A 117 -15.18 3.59 5.77
N ASN A 118 -15.36 2.45 5.09
CA ASN A 118 -16.68 2.03 4.60
C ASN A 118 -17.70 1.92 5.73
N LEU A 119 -17.31 1.30 6.84
CA LEU A 119 -18.18 1.15 8.00
C LEU A 119 -18.60 2.51 8.57
N MET A 120 -17.66 3.45 8.72
CA MET A 120 -17.95 4.82 9.18
C MET A 120 -18.91 5.53 8.21
N TYR A 121 -18.57 5.54 6.93
CA TYR A 121 -19.35 6.19 5.88
C TYR A 121 -20.80 5.69 5.84
N HIS A 122 -21.00 4.37 5.77
CA HIS A 122 -22.35 3.80 5.72
C HIS A 122 -23.12 3.95 7.02
N THR A 123 -22.44 4.08 8.16
CA THR A 123 -23.11 4.37 9.44
C THR A 123 -23.59 5.81 9.48
N ALA A 124 -22.74 6.78 9.09
CA ALA A 124 -23.12 8.18 8.99
C ALA A 124 -24.26 8.40 7.98
N LYS A 125 -24.17 7.76 6.80
CA LYS A 125 -25.20 7.84 5.77
C LYS A 125 -26.56 7.34 6.24
N ARG A 126 -26.61 6.16 6.87
CA ARG A 126 -27.87 5.63 7.44
C ARG A 126 -28.45 6.52 8.53
N ALA A 127 -27.58 7.14 9.35
CA ALA A 127 -28.04 8.06 10.39
C ALA A 127 -28.63 9.36 9.79
N ALA A 128 -28.06 9.88 8.70
CA ALA A 128 -28.60 11.03 7.99
C ALA A 128 -29.97 10.71 7.35
N GLU A 129 -30.07 9.59 6.63
CA GLU A 129 -31.32 9.13 6.01
C GLU A 129 -32.44 8.88 7.04
N ALA A 130 -32.09 8.44 8.26
CA ALA A 130 -33.07 8.24 9.34
C ALA A 130 -33.62 9.58 9.89
N LYS A 131 -32.79 10.63 9.92
CA LYS A 131 -33.20 11.98 10.36
C LYS A 131 -34.13 12.65 9.35
N GLU A 132 -33.91 12.43 8.05
CA GLU A 132 -34.75 13.01 6.99
C GLU A 132 -36.17 12.40 6.93
N LYS A 133 -36.37 11.22 7.52
CA LYS A 133 -37.67 10.52 7.59
C LYS A 133 -38.48 10.85 8.85
N GLN A 134 -37.92 11.61 9.79
CA GLN A 134 -38.58 12.07 11.02
C GLN A 134 -39.10 13.48 10.84
#